data_AF-A0A6C0KQK9-F1
#
_entry.id   AF-A0A6C0KQK9-F1
#
_cell.length_a   1.000
_cell.length_b   1.000
_cell.length_c   1.000
_cell.angle_alpha   90.00
_cell.angle_beta   90.00
_cell.angle_gamma   90.00
#
_symmetry.space_group_name_H-M   'P 1'
#
loop_
_entity.id
_entity.type
_entity.pdbx_description
1 polymer ?
#
loop_
_entity_poly.entity_id
_entity_poly.type
_entity_poly.pdbx_seq_one_letter_code
_entity_poly.pdbx_strand_id
1 'polypeptide(L)'
;MGSSVFDQYSLLHFTVGVFAYFLSIPLFEFIVLHVLFEYIENTKMGMNIINTYFIRWWPGGKPYPDTLRNQISDIVCATIGWTVSYYLDTWYRA
;
A
#
# COMPACT_ATOMS: atom_id res chain seq x y z
N MET A 1 7.99 10.48 1.17
CA MET A 1 6.85 9.70 0.67
C MET A 1 6.15 10.58 -0.34
N GLY A 2 5.77 10.05 -1.51
CA GLY A 2 4.73 10.71 -2.30
C GLY A 2 5.12 11.36 -3.62
N SER A 3 6.39 11.70 -3.86
CA SER A 3 6.77 12.51 -5.03
C SER A 3 7.32 11.69 -6.20
N SER A 4 7.95 10.55 -5.92
CA SER A 4 8.57 9.69 -6.92
C SER A 4 7.60 8.59 -7.36
N VAL A 5 7.74 8.11 -8.60
CA VAL A 5 6.93 6.98 -9.09
C VAL A 5 7.28 5.69 -8.36
N PHE A 6 8.53 5.50 -7.96
CA PHE A 6 8.92 4.42 -7.08
C PHE A 6 9.82 4.97 -6.00
N ASP A 7 9.55 4.59 -4.76
CA ASP A 7 10.40 4.92 -3.62
C ASP A 7 10.40 3.74 -2.62
N GLN A 8 11.02 3.94 -1.45
CA GLN A 8 11.07 2.88 -0.43
C GLN A 8 9.68 2.41 0.05
N TYR A 9 8.63 3.22 -0.13
CA TYR A 9 7.26 2.86 0.27
C TYR A 9 6.61 1.96 -0.77
N SER A 10 7.01 2.03 -2.04
CA SER A 10 6.55 1.06 -3.04
C SER A 10 6.90 -0.39 -2.66
N LEU A 11 8.05 -0.60 -2.00
CA LEU A 11 8.40 -1.91 -1.42
C LEU A 11 7.51 -2.27 -0.20
N LEU A 12 7.14 -1.27 0.61
CA LEU A 12 6.20 -1.45 1.71
C LEU A 12 4.82 -1.88 1.18
N HIS A 13 4.29 -1.21 0.15
CA HIS A 13 3.03 -1.57 -0.50
C HIS A 13 3.08 -2.97 -1.09
N PHE A 14 4.16 -3.33 -1.79
CA PHE A 14 4.39 -4.71 -2.25
C PHE A 14 4.31 -5.71 -1.08
N THR A 15 4.97 -5.41 0.04
CA THR A 15 4.97 -6.28 1.22
C THR A 15 3.58 -6.40 1.86
N VAL A 16 2.80 -5.32 1.87
CA VAL A 16 1.39 -5.34 2.32
C VAL A 16 0.56 -6.26 1.42
N GLY A 17 0.77 -6.24 0.10
CA GLY A 17 0.15 -7.17 -0.84
C GLY A 17 0.47 -8.63 -0.55
N VAL A 18 1.75 -8.93 -0.30
CA VAL A 18 2.20 -10.27 0.12
C VAL A 18 1.48 -10.71 1.39
N PHE A 19 1.42 -9.83 2.39
CA PHE A 19 0.79 -10.12 3.66
C PHE A 19 -0.73 -10.35 3.52
N ALA A 20 -1.41 -9.53 2.72
CA ALA A 20 -2.85 -9.65 2.46
C ALA A 20 -3.22 -11.01 1.84
N TYR A 21 -2.39 -11.52 0.91
CA TYR A 21 -2.56 -12.86 0.35
C TYR A 21 -2.55 -13.93 1.45
N PHE A 22 -1.53 -13.93 2.32
CA PHE A 22 -1.41 -14.94 3.39
C PHE A 22 -2.45 -14.77 4.51
N LEU A 23 -3.08 -13.59 4.61
CA LEU A 23 -4.27 -13.38 5.43
C LEU A 23 -5.58 -13.83 4.76
N SER A 24 -5.51 -14.46 3.58
CA SER A 24 -6.66 -14.94 2.81
C SER A 24 -7.63 -13.82 2.40
N ILE A 25 -7.14 -12.59 2.26
CA ILE A 25 -7.91 -11.49 1.69
C ILE A 25 -7.95 -11.69 0.17
N PRO A 26 -9.14 -11.82 -0.45
CA PRO A 26 -9.21 -12.00 -1.89
C PRO A 26 -8.78 -10.73 -2.63
N LEU A 27 -8.25 -10.91 -3.83
CA LEU A 27 -7.55 -9.84 -4.58
C LEU A 27 -8.42 -8.60 -4.81
N PHE A 28 -9.69 -8.80 -5.18
CA PHE A 28 -10.58 -7.69 -5.50
C PHE A 28 -10.86 -6.83 -4.27
N GLU A 29 -11.19 -7.45 -3.15
CA GLU A 29 -11.41 -6.81 -1.85
C GLU A 29 -10.15 -6.10 -1.38
N PHE A 30 -8.98 -6.73 -1.55
CA PHE A 30 -7.70 -6.10 -1.22
C PHE A 30 -7.45 -4.83 -2.05
N ILE A 31 -7.64 -4.88 -3.38
CA ILE A 31 -7.47 -3.70 -4.24
C ILE A 31 -8.43 -2.58 -3.83
N VAL A 32 -9.70 -2.89 -3.58
CA VAL A 32 -10.69 -1.88 -3.13
C VAL A 32 -10.26 -1.24 -1.81
N LEU A 33 -9.85 -2.06 -0.83
CA LEU A 33 -9.36 -1.57 0.47
C LEU A 33 -8.11 -0.70 0.31
N HIS A 34 -7.18 -1.11 -0.55
CA HIS A 34 -5.91 -0.40 -0.77
C HIS A 34 -6.12 0.94 -1.48
N VAL A 35 -7.03 1.00 -2.46
CA VAL A 35 -7.44 2.26 -3.11
C VAL A 35 -8.10 3.20 -2.10
N LEU A 36 -8.98 2.69 -1.24
CA LEU A 36 -9.63 3.50 -0.20
C LEU A 36 -8.60 4.02 0.82
N PHE A 37 -7.63 3.18 1.20
CA PHE A 37 -6.52 3.57 2.06
C PHE A 37 -5.73 4.74 1.46
N GLU A 38 -5.25 4.60 0.22
CA GLU A 38 -4.50 5.65 -0.50
C GLU A 38 -5.28 6.95 -0.58
N TYR A 39 -6.58 6.85 -0.89
CA TYR A 39 -7.47 8.01 -0.96
C TYR A 39 -7.58 8.72 0.40
N ILE A 40 -7.85 7.97 1.47
CA ILE A 40 -8.04 8.53 2.82
C ILE A 40 -6.74 9.14 3.34
N GLU A 41 -5.60 8.44 3.17
CA GLU A 41 -4.28 8.88 3.60
C GLU A 41 -3.94 10.28 3.04
N ASN A 42 -4.29 10.51 1.78
CA ASN A 42 -3.97 11.74 1.07
C ASN A 42 -5.00 12.88 1.28
N THR A 43 -6.04 12.66 2.10
CA THR A 43 -6.94 13.74 2.55
C THR A 43 -6.31 14.58 3.67
N LYS A 44 -6.75 15.85 3.82
CA LYS A 44 -6.32 16.71 4.95
C LYS A 44 -6.55 16.06 6.31
N MET A 45 -7.67 15.34 6.47
CA MET A 45 -8.01 14.63 7.70
C MET A 45 -7.08 13.44 7.93
N GLY A 46 -6.86 12.60 6.91
CA GLY A 46 -5.95 11.45 7.00
C GLY A 46 -4.52 11.85 7.32
N MET A 47 -3.99 12.84 6.61
CA MET A 47 -2.66 13.40 6.90
C MET A 47 -2.55 13.94 8.33
N ASN A 48 -3.58 14.64 8.82
CA ASN A 48 -3.59 15.13 10.20
C ASN A 48 -3.61 13.99 11.22
N ILE A 49 -4.42 12.96 10.99
CA ILE A 49 -4.48 11.76 11.84
C ILE A 49 -3.12 11.08 11.90
N ILE A 50 -2.47 10.87 10.75
CA ILE A 50 -1.15 10.24 10.66
C ILE A 50 -0.11 11.05 11.43
N ASN A 51 -0.01 12.34 11.15
CA ASN A 51 1.00 13.20 11.77
C ASN A 51 0.75 13.44 13.27
N THR A 52 -0.49 13.30 13.75
CA THR A 52 -0.84 13.51 15.15
C THR A 52 -0.70 12.22 15.97
N TYR A 53 -1.26 11.11 15.48
CA TYR A 53 -1.43 9.89 16.26
C TYR A 53 -0.46 8.77 15.87
N PHE A 54 -0.01 8.73 14.62
CA PHE A 54 0.77 7.62 14.10
C PHE A 54 2.23 7.98 13.77
N ILE A 55 2.63 9.24 13.91
CA ILE A 55 3.94 9.76 13.48
C ILE A 55 5.15 8.97 14.00
N ARG A 56 5.02 8.31 15.15
CA ARG A 56 6.09 7.49 15.75
C ARG A 56 6.39 6.21 14.96
N TRP A 57 5.37 5.64 14.32
CA TRP A 57 5.47 4.35 13.62
C TRP A 57 5.11 4.45 12.13
N TRP A 58 4.52 5.56 11.71
CA TRP A 58 4.25 5.84 10.30
C TRP A 58 5.56 6.23 9.61
N PRO A 59 6.03 5.44 8.65
CA PRO A 59 7.37 5.62 8.13
C PRO A 59 7.44 6.92 7.32
N GLY A 60 8.19 7.90 7.81
CA GLY A 60 8.42 9.20 7.16
C GLY A 60 7.30 10.25 7.30
N GLY A 61 6.23 9.96 8.04
CA GLY A 61 5.11 10.90 8.23
C GLY A 61 4.40 11.30 6.93
N LYS A 62 3.54 12.34 7.00
CA LYS A 62 2.72 12.79 5.86
C LYS A 62 2.54 14.31 5.79
N PRO A 63 3.61 15.10 5.56
CA PRO A 63 3.53 16.56 5.57
C PRO A 63 2.77 17.15 4.36
N TYR A 64 2.64 16.40 3.27
CA TYR A 64 1.94 16.77 2.04
C TYR A 64 1.31 15.53 1.40
N PRO A 65 0.30 15.68 0.54
CA PRO A 65 -0.30 14.55 -0.15
C PRO A 65 0.63 14.04 -1.25
N ASP A 66 0.59 12.74 -1.48
CA ASP A 66 1.33 12.10 -2.55
C ASP A 66 0.78 12.54 -3.91
N THR A 67 1.67 12.56 -4.89
CA THR A 67 1.30 12.76 -6.28
C THR A 67 0.41 11.62 -6.77
N LEU A 68 -0.52 11.91 -7.67
CA LEU A 68 -1.39 10.89 -8.27
C LEU A 68 -0.58 9.73 -8.90
N ARG A 69 0.59 10.04 -9.46
CA ARG A 69 1.48 9.02 -10.04
C ARG A 69 2.01 8.06 -8.98
N ASN A 70 2.37 8.57 -7.80
CA ASN A 70 2.86 7.75 -6.69
C ASN A 70 1.74 6.88 -6.11
N GLN A 71 0.54 7.43 -5.89
CA GLN A 71 -0.61 6.65 -5.43
C GLN A 71 -0.94 5.49 -6.39
N ILE A 72 -0.92 5.75 -7.70
CA ILE A 72 -1.14 4.70 -8.72
C ILE A 72 -0.05 3.63 -8.66
N SER A 73 1.22 4.01 -8.58
CA SER A 73 2.31 3.04 -8.48
C SER A 73 2.25 2.22 -7.20
N ASP A 74 1.78 2.80 -6.09
CA ASP A 74 1.67 2.11 -4.81
C ASP A 74 0.53 1.07 -4.82
N ILE A 75 -0.61 1.38 -5.46
CA ILE A 75 -1.66 0.39 -5.75
C ILE A 75 -1.14 -0.73 -6.65
N VAL A 76 -0.35 -0.40 -7.69
CA VAL A 76 0.25 -1.39 -8.58
C VAL A 76 1.24 -2.28 -7.83
N CYS A 77 2.13 -1.72 -7.03
CA CYS A 77 3.10 -2.46 -6.22
C CYS A 77 2.40 -3.39 -5.22
N ALA A 78 1.36 -2.92 -4.53
CA ALA A 78 0.55 -3.75 -3.65
C ALA A 78 -0.12 -4.92 -4.40
N THR A 79 -0.70 -4.66 -5.56
CA THR A 79 -1.32 -5.68 -6.40
C THR A 79 -0.29 -6.73 -6.85
N ILE A 80 0.88 -6.29 -7.31
CA ILE A 80 1.97 -7.19 -7.71
C ILE A 80 2.42 -8.05 -6.53
N GLY A 81 2.53 -7.49 -5.33
CA GLY A 81 2.87 -8.25 -4.12
C GLY A 81 1.90 -9.41 -3.87
N TRP A 82 0.60 -9.13 -3.91
CA TRP A 82 -0.44 -10.16 -3.78
C TRP A 82 -0.32 -11.21 -4.88
N THR A 83 -0.19 -10.79 -6.14
CA THR A 83 -0.13 -11.68 -7.30
C THR A 83 1.11 -12.58 -7.29
N VAL A 84 2.28 -12.04 -6.93
CA VAL A 84 3.50 -12.82 -6.78
C VAL A 84 3.33 -13.89 -5.70
N SER A 85 2.73 -13.55 -4.56
CA SER A 85 2.45 -14.51 -3.50
C SER A 85 1.50 -15.63 -3.95
N TYR A 86 0.41 -15.27 -4.64
CA TYR A 86 -0.53 -16.25 -5.20
C TYR A 86 0.16 -17.25 -6.13
N TYR A 87 0.94 -16.78 -7.10
CA TYR A 87 1.59 -17.67 -8.06
C TYR A 87 2.68 -18.53 -7.43
N LEU A 88 3.49 -17.97 -6.52
CA LEU A 88 4.51 -18.74 -5.81
C LEU A 88 3.88 -19.81 -4.92
N ASP A 89 2.87 -19.47 -4.13
CA ASP A 89 2.18 -20.43 -3.26
C ASP A 89 1.48 -21.51 -4.09
N THR A 90 0.83 -21.16 -5.21
CA THR A 90 0.22 -22.13 -6.13
C THR A 90 1.27 -23.06 -6.77
N TRP A 91 2.44 -22.53 -7.14
CA TRP A 91 3.51 -23.31 -7.76
C TRP A 91 4.13 -24.33 -6.80
N TYR A 92 4.37 -23.95 -5.53
CA TYR A 92 5.03 -24.80 -4.54
C TYR A 92 4.09 -25.63 -3.67
N ARG A 93 2.77 -25.38 -3.69
CA ARG A 93 1.76 -26.24 -3.04
C ARG A 93 1.35 -27.47 -3.85
N ALA A 94 1.89 -27.65 -5.05
CA ALA A 94 1.67 -28.84 -5.86
C ALA A 94 2.21 -30.11 -5.19
#